data_AF-A0A9X2LJH7-F1
#
_entry.id   AF-A0A9X2LJH7-F1
#
_cell.length_a   1.000
_cell.length_b   1.000
_cell.length_c   1.000
_cell.angle_alpha   90.00
_cell.angle_beta   90.00
_cell.angle_gamma   90.00
#
_symmetry.space_group_name_H-M   'P 1'
#
loop_
_entity.id
_entity.type
_entity.pdbx_description
1 polymer ?
#
loop_
_entity_poly.entity_id
_entity_poly.type
_entity_poly.pdbx_seq_one_letter_code
_entity_poly.pdbx_strand_id
1 'polypeptide(L)'
;MTTTPAPVATTAGHYVARVNGPDGQVPIDVERIRQTIREALRPTVEGIRVDPEKASNTMTDLAGQIALLLPAAEARYRVLRPDGSPYDGMLGADFDALQRRLGYERPSPHQYPLNASVWMADLARSCQTLLGLVLDAQQAVGDRHTAAAR
;
A
#
# COMPACT_ATOMS: atom_id res chain seq x y z
N MET A 1 13.21 -46.46 -20.70
CA MET A 1 12.85 -45.09 -21.13
C MET A 1 12.18 -44.42 -19.96
N THR A 2 12.88 -43.54 -19.27
CA THR A 2 12.40 -42.84 -18.06
C THR A 2 12.11 -41.40 -18.47
N THR A 3 10.84 -41.04 -18.52
CA THR A 3 10.39 -39.68 -18.85
C THR A 3 10.58 -38.81 -17.62
N THR A 4 11.56 -37.90 -17.65
CA THR A 4 11.71 -36.83 -16.66
C THR A 4 10.51 -35.89 -16.76
N PRO A 5 9.75 -35.63 -15.67
CA PRO A 5 8.73 -34.60 -15.70
C PRO A 5 9.41 -33.23 -15.85
N ALA A 6 8.95 -32.44 -16.82
CA ALA A 6 9.40 -31.08 -17.02
C ALA A 6 9.11 -30.24 -15.74
N PRO A 7 10.03 -29.36 -15.31
CA PRO A 7 9.74 -28.45 -14.22
C PRO A 7 8.56 -27.57 -14.60
N VAL A 8 7.55 -27.55 -13.73
CA VAL A 8 6.42 -26.64 -13.82
C VAL A 8 7.00 -25.22 -13.85
N ALA A 9 6.69 -24.47 -14.90
CA ALA A 9 7.05 -23.07 -15.00
C ALA A 9 6.34 -22.31 -13.88
N THR A 10 7.06 -22.00 -12.80
CA THR A 10 6.61 -21.05 -11.79
C THR A 10 6.58 -19.68 -12.44
N THR A 11 5.39 -19.24 -12.86
CA THR A 11 5.15 -17.84 -13.23
C THR A 11 5.60 -16.98 -12.06
N ALA A 12 6.58 -16.11 -12.28
CA ALA A 12 7.12 -15.25 -11.25
C ALA A 12 6.01 -14.40 -10.60
N GLY A 13 5.67 -14.76 -9.36
CA GLY A 13 5.24 -13.87 -8.28
C GLY A 13 4.07 -12.92 -8.52
N HIS A 14 2.84 -13.44 -8.67
CA HIS A 14 1.64 -12.64 -8.38
C HIS A 14 1.25 -12.86 -6.92
N TYR A 15 1.76 -12.01 -6.02
CA TYR A 15 1.44 -12.11 -4.59
C TYR A 15 0.14 -11.37 -4.29
N VAL A 16 -0.92 -12.15 -4.04
CA VAL A 16 -2.21 -11.64 -3.57
C VAL A 16 -2.30 -11.86 -2.05
N ALA A 17 -2.22 -10.78 -1.28
CA ALA A 17 -2.46 -10.85 0.16
C ALA A 17 -3.97 -10.78 0.43
N ARG A 18 -4.43 -11.46 1.49
CA ARG A 18 -5.82 -11.32 1.94
C ARG A 18 -5.86 -10.40 3.15
N VAL A 19 -6.57 -9.29 3.02
CA VAL A 19 -6.68 -8.30 4.09
C VAL A 19 -8.08 -8.34 4.69
N ASN A 20 -8.17 -8.18 6.01
CA ASN A 20 -9.47 -8.09 6.67
C ASN A 20 -10.08 -6.72 6.35
N GLY A 21 -11.04 -6.70 5.44
CA GLY A 21 -11.93 -5.57 5.22
C GLY A 21 -13.16 -5.62 6.14
N PRO A 22 -13.97 -4.56 6.17
CA PRO A 22 -15.20 -4.51 6.96
C PRO A 22 -16.20 -5.62 6.62
N ASP A 23 -16.21 -6.08 5.36
CA ASP A 23 -17.14 -7.11 4.87
C ASP A 23 -16.50 -8.51 4.73
N GLY A 24 -15.28 -8.69 5.25
CA GLY A 24 -14.53 -9.96 5.17
C GLY A 24 -13.18 -9.84 4.48
N GLN A 25 -12.57 -10.97 4.12
CA GLN A 25 -11.24 -10.98 3.51
C GLN A 25 -11.28 -10.49 2.06
N VAL A 26 -10.58 -9.40 1.77
CA VAL A 26 -10.44 -8.83 0.43
C VAL A 26 -9.05 -9.18 -0.13
N PRO A 27 -8.96 -9.70 -1.37
CA PRO A 27 -7.67 -9.90 -2.02
C PRO A 27 -7.09 -8.55 -2.46
N ILE A 28 -5.83 -8.30 -2.10
CA ILE A 28 -5.04 -7.17 -2.62
C ILE A 28 -3.89 -7.68 -3.46
N ASP A 29 -3.69 -7.06 -4.63
CA ASP A 29 -2.56 -7.32 -5.51
C ASP A 29 -1.37 -6.46 -5.05
N VAL A 30 -0.47 -7.06 -4.27
CA VAL A 30 0.64 -6.34 -3.63
C VAL A 30 1.64 -5.84 -4.65
N GLU A 31 1.88 -6.60 -5.72
CA GLU A 31 2.84 -6.22 -6.75
C GLU A 31 2.31 -5.07 -7.60
N ARG A 32 1.01 -5.06 -7.91
CA ARG A 32 0.37 -3.91 -8.55
C ARG A 32 0.46 -2.66 -7.68
N ILE A 33 0.18 -2.76 -6.39
CA ILE A 33 0.30 -1.62 -5.46
C ILE A 33 1.74 -1.10 -5.43
N ARG A 34 2.74 -2.00 -5.30
CA ARG A 34 4.16 -1.64 -5.33
C ARG A 34 4.58 -1.00 -6.65
N GLN A 35 4.04 -1.45 -7.77
CA GLN A 35 4.30 -0.85 -9.07
C GLN A 35 3.74 0.57 -9.16
N THR A 36 2.48 0.78 -8.75
CA THR A 36 1.86 2.11 -8.71
C THR A 36 2.66 3.07 -7.80
N ILE A 37 3.07 2.61 -6.61
CA ILE A 37 3.93 3.40 -5.70
C ILE A 37 5.25 3.78 -6.37
N ARG A 38 5.93 2.83 -7.02
CA ARG A 38 7.20 3.08 -7.71
C ARG A 38 7.06 4.12 -8.83
N GLU A 39 5.97 4.03 -9.61
CA GLU A 39 5.70 5.00 -10.67
C GLU A 39 5.43 6.40 -10.12
N ALA A 40 4.66 6.50 -9.04
CA ALA A 40 4.33 7.75 -8.38
C ALA A 40 5.54 8.43 -7.69
N LEU A 41 6.50 7.64 -7.21
CA LEU A 41 7.73 8.12 -6.59
C LEU A 41 8.87 8.38 -7.60
N ARG A 42 8.62 8.18 -8.90
CA ARG A 42 9.63 8.44 -9.93
C ARG A 42 10.01 9.93 -9.88
N PRO A 43 11.31 10.27 -9.79
CA PRO A 43 11.74 11.66 -9.73
C PRO A 43 11.23 12.48 -10.92
N THR A 44 10.70 13.67 -10.64
CA THR A 44 10.44 14.67 -11.68
C THR A 44 11.78 15.23 -12.13
N VAL A 45 12.14 14.99 -13.39
CA VAL A 45 13.39 15.47 -13.98
C VAL A 45 13.16 16.88 -14.53
N GLU A 46 14.10 17.79 -14.24
CA GLU A 46 14.07 19.14 -14.78
C GLU A 46 13.99 19.13 -16.31
N GLY A 47 13.15 20.00 -16.87
CA GLY A 47 12.91 20.07 -18.32
C GLY A 47 11.92 19.04 -18.88
N ILE A 48 11.51 18.03 -18.11
CA ILE A 48 10.45 17.09 -18.51
C ILE A 48 9.10 17.57 -17.98
N ARG A 49 8.16 17.81 -18.90
CA ARG A 49 6.78 18.15 -18.52
C ARG A 49 6.09 16.95 -17.87
N VAL A 50 5.38 17.20 -16.78
CA VAL A 50 4.50 16.23 -16.15
C VAL A 50 3.26 16.05 -17.03
N ASP A 51 2.98 14.81 -17.41
CA ASP A 51 1.77 14.44 -18.14
C ASP A 51 0.57 14.45 -17.17
N PRO A 52 -0.42 15.33 -17.37
CA PRO A 52 -1.56 15.47 -16.46
C PRO A 52 -2.49 14.26 -16.47
N GLU A 53 -2.66 13.58 -17.61
CA GLU A 53 -3.50 12.38 -17.71
C GLU A 53 -2.86 11.22 -16.94
N LYS A 54 -1.55 11.03 -17.14
CA LYS A 54 -0.80 10.01 -16.40
C LYS A 54 -0.81 10.27 -14.89
N ALA A 55 -0.67 11.54 -14.48
CA ALA A 55 -0.72 11.91 -13.07
C ALA A 55 -2.14 11.68 -12.49
N SER A 56 -3.20 12.03 -13.22
CA SER A 56 -4.58 11.79 -12.83
C SER A 56 -4.88 10.30 -12.62
N ASN A 57 -4.49 9.46 -13.57
CA ASN A 57 -4.67 8.01 -13.49
C ASN A 57 -3.90 7.41 -12.29
N THR A 58 -2.62 7.76 -12.14
CA THR A 58 -1.81 7.29 -11.00
C THR A 58 -2.39 7.72 -9.65
N MET A 59 -2.86 8.97 -9.54
CA MET A 59 -3.49 9.47 -8.31
C MET A 59 -4.81 8.76 -7.99
N THR A 60 -5.59 8.41 -9.03
CA THR A 60 -6.84 7.65 -8.90
C THR A 60 -6.56 6.23 -8.43
N ASP A 61 -5.58 5.56 -9.04
CA ASP A 61 -5.13 4.22 -8.62
C ASP A 61 -4.65 4.22 -7.17
N LEU A 62 -3.80 5.17 -6.78
CA LEU A 62 -3.34 5.32 -5.39
C LEU A 62 -4.51 5.55 -4.43
N ALA A 63 -5.49 6.39 -4.80
CA ALA A 63 -6.66 6.65 -3.97
C ALA A 63 -7.48 5.37 -3.73
N GLY A 64 -7.71 4.58 -4.78
CA GLY A 64 -8.40 3.29 -4.69
C GLY A 64 -7.64 2.29 -3.81
N GLN A 65 -6.32 2.22 -3.97
CA GLN A 65 -5.47 1.35 -3.14
C GLN A 65 -5.46 1.76 -1.67
N ILE A 66 -5.39 3.07 -1.38
CA ILE A 66 -5.49 3.60 -0.02
C ILE A 66 -6.84 3.27 0.60
N ALA A 67 -7.95 3.44 -0.14
CA ALA A 67 -9.29 3.12 0.36
C ALA A 67 -9.42 1.64 0.73
N LEU A 68 -8.76 0.74 0.01
CA LEU A 68 -8.71 -0.69 0.31
C LEU A 68 -7.82 -1.01 1.52
N LEU A 69 -6.65 -0.37 1.65
CA LEU A 69 -5.67 -0.68 2.69
C LEU A 69 -6.01 -0.07 4.04
N LEU A 70 -6.64 1.11 4.06
CA LEU A 70 -6.82 1.92 5.27
C LEU A 70 -7.59 1.18 6.39
N PRO A 71 -8.74 0.52 6.13
CA PRO A 71 -9.47 -0.19 7.18
C PRO A 71 -8.66 -1.34 7.79
N ALA A 72 -7.93 -2.09 6.96
CA ALA A 72 -7.11 -3.22 7.40
C ALA A 72 -5.89 -2.74 8.21
N ALA A 73 -5.25 -1.65 7.77
CA ALA A 73 -4.16 -1.01 8.49
C ALA A 73 -4.62 -0.45 9.84
N GLU A 74 -5.78 0.19 9.89
CA GLU A 74 -6.36 0.73 11.12
C GLU A 74 -6.69 -0.38 12.13
N ALA A 75 -7.33 -1.47 11.67
CA ALA A 75 -7.61 -2.62 12.51
C ALA A 75 -6.33 -3.21 13.12
N ARG A 76 -5.26 -3.34 12.31
CA ARG A 76 -3.96 -3.79 12.81
C ARG A 76 -3.36 -2.82 13.81
N TYR A 77 -3.39 -1.53 13.49
CA TYR A 77 -2.82 -0.49 14.32
C TYR A 77 -3.44 -0.48 15.73
N ARG A 78 -4.77 -0.61 15.83
CA ARG A 78 -5.49 -0.72 17.10
C ARG A 78 -5.10 -1.96 17.92
N VAL A 79 -4.81 -3.09 17.26
CA VAL A 79 -4.32 -4.32 17.93
C VAL A 79 -2.89 -4.14 18.46
N LEU A 80 -2.05 -3.40 17.73
CA LEU A 80 -0.67 -3.12 18.13
C LEU A 80 -0.58 -2.07 19.24
N ARG A 81 -1.58 -1.20 19.39
CA ARG A 81 -1.67 -0.16 20.43
C ARG A 81 -2.98 -0.23 21.22
N PRO A 82 -3.26 -1.32 21.95
CA PRO A 82 -4.51 -1.46 22.69
C PRO A 82 -4.67 -0.40 23.80
N ASP A 83 -3.55 0.17 24.27
CA ASP A 83 -3.43 1.19 25.31
C ASP A 83 -2.93 2.54 24.79
N GLY A 84 -2.71 2.67 23.49
CA GLY A 84 -2.13 3.88 22.91
C GLY A 84 -0.63 4.08 23.18
N SER A 85 0.16 3.01 23.38
CA SER A 85 1.64 3.01 23.51
C SER A 85 2.38 2.85 22.17
N PRO A 86 3.49 3.57 21.88
CA PRO A 86 4.15 3.60 20.55
C PRO A 86 4.39 2.22 19.92
N TYR A 87 4.06 2.05 18.64
CA TYR A 87 4.50 0.87 17.89
C TYR A 87 5.84 1.18 17.23
N ASP A 88 6.72 0.19 17.15
CA ASP A 88 8.11 0.32 16.67
C ASP A 88 8.14 1.07 15.32
N GLY A 89 8.61 2.33 15.34
CA GLY A 89 8.71 3.20 14.16
C GLY A 89 7.45 4.00 13.75
N MET A 90 6.31 3.89 14.46
CA MET A 90 5.12 4.71 14.19
C MET A 90 4.32 5.02 15.48
N LEU A 91 4.29 6.29 15.89
CA LEU A 91 3.58 6.75 17.08
C LEU A 91 2.06 6.76 16.89
N GLY A 92 1.34 6.86 18.02
CA GLY A 92 -0.08 7.27 18.13
C GLY A 92 -0.51 8.31 17.13
N ALA A 93 0.12 9.47 17.32
CA ALA A 93 -0.13 10.67 16.56
C ALA A 93 0.18 10.51 15.07
N ASP A 94 1.02 9.56 14.67
CA ASP A 94 1.48 9.41 13.28
C ASP A 94 0.41 8.76 12.40
N PHE A 95 -0.39 7.83 12.95
CA PHE A 95 -1.51 7.23 12.20
C PHE A 95 -2.68 8.21 12.06
N ASP A 96 -3.03 8.94 13.12
CA ASP A 96 -4.05 9.99 13.07
C ASP A 96 -3.63 11.15 12.15
N ALA A 97 -2.35 11.49 12.13
CA ALA A 97 -1.80 12.46 11.18
C ALA A 97 -1.86 11.94 9.74
N LEU A 98 -1.57 10.66 9.51
CA LEU A 98 -1.72 10.02 8.20
C LEU A 98 -3.18 10.06 7.73
N GLN A 99 -4.14 9.70 8.57
CA GLN A 99 -5.57 9.76 8.25
C GLN A 99 -6.01 11.19 7.91
N ARG A 100 -5.61 12.18 8.71
CA ARG A 100 -5.91 13.60 8.43
C ARG A 100 -5.32 14.06 7.10
N ARG A 101 -4.06 13.70 6.81
CA ARG A 101 -3.38 14.03 5.56
C ARG A 101 -4.08 13.44 4.33
N LEU A 102 -4.60 12.21 4.45
CA LEU A 102 -5.34 11.56 3.37
C LEU A 102 -6.66 12.28 3.01
N GLY A 103 -7.23 13.03 3.95
CA GLY A 103 -8.45 13.82 3.79
C GLY A 103 -8.26 15.22 3.19
N TYR A 104 -7.04 15.65 2.91
CA TYR A 104 -6.80 16.94 2.28
C TYR A 104 -7.24 16.97 0.81
N GLU A 105 -7.78 18.11 0.39
CA GLU A 105 -8.08 18.38 -1.02
C GLU A 105 -6.80 18.37 -1.85
N ARG A 106 -6.89 17.77 -3.04
CA ARG A 106 -5.74 17.54 -3.90
C ARG A 106 -5.81 18.48 -5.11
N PRO A 107 -4.69 19.10 -5.51
CA PRO A 107 -4.67 19.93 -6.70
C PRO A 107 -4.98 19.11 -7.95
N SER A 108 -5.73 19.70 -8.88
CA SER A 108 -6.04 19.05 -10.16
C SER A 108 -4.76 18.90 -11.00
N PRO A 109 -4.44 17.69 -11.51
CA PRO A 109 -3.33 17.47 -12.41
C PRO A 109 -3.40 18.29 -13.70
N HIS A 110 -4.61 18.60 -14.19
CA HIS A 110 -4.81 19.37 -15.42
C HIS A 110 -4.58 20.87 -15.22
N GLN A 111 -4.76 21.38 -14.00
CA GLN A 111 -4.59 22.80 -13.68
C GLN A 111 -3.19 23.08 -13.09
N TYR A 112 -2.69 22.16 -12.26
CA TYR A 112 -1.44 22.32 -11.52
C TYR A 112 -0.61 21.02 -11.55
N PRO A 113 -0.10 20.59 -12.72
CA PRO A 113 0.53 19.27 -12.89
C PRO A 113 1.77 19.07 -12.01
N LEU A 114 2.59 20.11 -11.80
CA LEU A 114 3.76 20.02 -10.92
C LEU A 114 3.34 19.83 -9.45
N ASN A 115 2.39 20.62 -8.96
CA ASN A 115 1.88 20.49 -7.60
C ASN A 115 1.21 19.13 -7.39
N ALA A 116 0.42 18.68 -8.37
CA ALA A 116 -0.19 17.35 -8.37
C ALA A 116 0.87 16.24 -8.29
N SER A 117 2.02 16.38 -8.95
CA SER A 117 3.11 15.40 -8.86
C SER A 117 3.72 15.28 -7.44
N VAL A 118 3.84 16.40 -6.73
CA VAL A 118 4.32 16.41 -5.33
C VAL A 118 3.30 15.73 -4.41
N TRP A 119 2.02 16.04 -4.58
CA TRP A 119 0.92 15.40 -3.85
C TRP A 119 0.79 13.92 -4.17
N MET A 120 0.99 13.52 -5.42
CA MET A 120 1.01 12.12 -5.84
C MET A 120 2.13 11.34 -5.13
N ALA A 121 3.33 11.93 -5.00
CA ALA A 121 4.42 11.31 -4.26
C ALA A 121 4.10 11.17 -2.76
N ASP A 122 3.43 12.15 -2.14
CA ASP A 122 2.99 12.06 -0.75
C ASP A 122 1.90 10.98 -0.53
N LEU A 123 0.96 10.86 -1.47
CA LEU A 123 -0.02 9.77 -1.48
C LEU A 123 0.66 8.41 -1.62
N ALA A 124 1.67 8.28 -2.48
CA ALA A 124 2.42 7.05 -2.66
C ALA A 124 3.15 6.63 -1.38
N ARG A 125 3.76 7.59 -0.65
CA ARG A 125 4.37 7.31 0.66
C ARG A 125 3.33 6.88 1.69
N SER A 126 2.17 7.54 1.72
CA SER A 126 1.05 7.14 2.59
C SER A 126 0.59 5.71 2.28
N CYS A 127 0.42 5.39 0.99
CA CYS A 127 0.05 4.04 0.54
C CYS A 127 1.13 3.00 0.92
N GLN A 128 2.41 3.36 0.82
CA GLN A 128 3.52 2.51 1.22
C GLN A 128 3.50 2.21 2.73
N THR A 129 3.26 3.22 3.57
CA THR A 129 3.10 3.03 5.02
C THR A 129 1.93 2.10 5.35
N LEU A 130 0.77 2.31 4.73
CA LEU A 130 -0.41 1.47 4.93
C LEU A 130 -0.15 0.02 4.49
N LEU A 131 0.50 -0.17 3.34
CA LEU A 131 0.87 -1.50 2.85
C LEU A 131 1.83 -2.21 3.82
N GLY A 132 2.82 -1.52 4.36
CA GLY A 132 3.74 -2.06 5.37
C GLY A 132 2.99 -2.60 6.60
N LEU A 133 2.12 -1.77 7.19
CA LEU A 133 1.33 -2.14 8.37
C LEU A 133 0.46 -3.39 8.12
N VAL A 134 -0.13 -3.49 6.93
CA VAL A 134 -0.97 -4.61 6.53
C VAL A 134 -0.14 -5.89 6.35
N LEU A 135 1.03 -5.80 5.71
CA LEU A 135 1.86 -6.97 5.43
C LEU A 135 2.56 -7.51 6.69
N ASP A 136 3.03 -6.63 7.58
CA ASP A 136 3.58 -7.03 8.88
C ASP A 136 2.53 -7.79 9.72
N ALA A 137 1.24 -7.44 9.57
CA ALA A 137 0.14 -8.17 10.19
C ALA A 137 0.02 -9.60 9.68
N GLN A 138 0.17 -9.81 8.37
CA GLN A 138 0.03 -11.13 7.76
C GLN A 138 1.16 -12.07 8.18
N GLN A 139 2.39 -11.56 8.26
CA GLN A 139 3.54 -12.34 8.75
C GLN A 139 3.36 -12.75 10.22
N ALA A 140 2.94 -11.84 11.10
CA ALA A 140 2.72 -12.15 12.50
C ALA A 140 1.58 -13.17 12.75
N VAL A 141 0.56 -13.21 11.88
CA VAL A 141 -0.52 -14.22 11.95
C VAL A 141 -0.04 -15.59 11.47
N GLY A 142 0.79 -15.63 10.42
CA GLY A 142 1.42 -16.87 9.92
C GLY A 142 2.32 -17.55 10.96
N ASP A 143 3.09 -16.77 11.71
CA ASP A 143 3.99 -17.28 12.76
C ASP A 143 3.24 -17.82 13.97
N ARG A 144 2.11 -17.21 14.35
CA ARG A 144 1.28 -17.69 15.46
C ARG A 144 0.57 -19.00 15.12
N HIS A 145 0.10 -19.17 13.89
CA HIS A 145 -0.54 -20.42 13.44
C HIS A 145 0.45 -21.59 13.33
N THR A 146 1.71 -21.34 12.97
CA THR A 146 2.75 -22.38 12.93
C THR A 146 3.29 -22.73 14.32
N ALA A 147 3.33 -21.78 15.26
CA ALA A 147 3.69 -22.04 16.65
C ALA A 147 2.62 -22.83 17.43
N ALA A 148 1.34 -22.64 17.13
CA ALA A 148 0.24 -23.37 17.78
C ALA A 148 0.00 -24.80 17.20
N ALA A 149 0.68 -25.15 16.11
CA ALA A 149 0.59 -26.46 15.46
C ALA A 149 1.78 -27.39 15.78
N ARG A 150 2.62 -27.03 16.76
CA ARG A 150 3.72 -27.84 17.30
C ARG A 150 3.42 -28.21 18.75
#